data_AF-A0A1J4WV87-F1
#
_entry.id   AF-A0A1J4WV87-F1
#
_cell.length_a   1.000
_cell.length_b   1.000
_cell.length_c   1.000
_cell.angle_alpha   90.00
_cell.angle_beta   90.00
_cell.angle_gamma   90.00
#
_symmetry.space_group_name_H-M   'P 1'
#
loop_
_entity.id
_entity.type
_entity.pdbx_description
1 polymer ?
#
loop_
_entity_poly.entity_id
_entity_poly.type
_entity_poly.pdbx_seq_one_letter_code
_entity_poly.pdbx_strand_id
1 'polypeptide(L)' 'MGLFLSLRLAWNLGFIIAIPVAVFGFGGAYMDRIWGTTPIFIITGFVMAVILSGVGVYRKVREISDVS' A
#
# COMPACT_ATOMS: atom_id res chain seq x y z
N MET A 1 8.85 26.81 8.21
CA MET A 1 8.31 25.71 9.05
C MET A 1 7.28 24.81 8.31
N GLY A 2 7.17 24.82 6.98
CA GLY A 2 6.19 23.99 6.24
C GLY A 2 6.73 22.68 5.66
N LEU A 3 8.02 22.65 5.28
CA LEU A 3 8.65 21.50 4.62
C LEU A 3 8.60 20.22 5.46
N PHE A 4 8.80 20.32 6.78
CA PHE A 4 8.80 19.15 7.66
C PHE A 4 7.41 18.50 7.77
N LEU A 5 6.34 19.31 7.73
CA LEU A 5 4.97 18.81 7.77
C LEU A 5 4.60 18.06 6.49
N SER A 6 4.94 18.65 5.33
CA SER A 6 4.75 18.02 4.02
C SER A 6 5.55 16.74 3.89
N LEU A 7 6.80 16.72 4.39
CA LEU A 7 7.63 15.53 4.38
C LEU A 7 7.05 14.42 5.27
N ARG A 8 6.53 14.77 6.45
CA ARG A 8 5.86 13.82 7.35
C ARG A 8 4.57 13.24 6.73
N LEU A 9 3.80 14.05 5.99
CA LEU A 9 2.64 13.56 5.23
C LEU A 9 3.06 12.61 4.12
N ALA A 10 4.04 13.01 3.31
CA ALA A 10 4.57 12.19 2.22
C ALA A 10 5.10 10.85 2.75
N TRP A 11 5.80 10.87 3.88
CA TRP A 11 6.26 9.67 4.56
C TRP A 11 5.07 8.77 4.96
N ASN A 12 4.06 9.32 5.64
CA ASN A 12 2.91 8.55 6.09
C ASN A 12 2.13 7.91 4.93
N LEU A 13 1.86 8.67 3.87
CA LEU A 13 1.24 8.15 2.65
C LEU A 13 2.12 7.10 1.96
N GLY A 14 3.42 7.32 1.93
CA GLY A 14 4.39 6.36 1.41
C GLY A 14 4.32 5.01 2.12
N PHE A 15 4.22 4.99 3.46
CA PHE A 15 4.07 3.74 4.23
C PHE A 15 2.73 3.04 3.97
N ILE A 16 1.64 3.80 3.84
CA ILE A 16 0.31 3.25 3.53
C ILE A 16 0.30 2.47 2.21
N ILE A 17 1.15 2.87 1.24
CA ILE A 17 1.25 2.21 -0.06
C ILE A 17 2.35 1.13 -0.06
N ALA A 18 3.53 1.44 0.48
CA ALA A 18 4.68 0.56 0.44
C ALA A 18 4.47 -0.73 1.24
N ILE A 19 3.81 -0.65 2.40
CA ILE A 19 3.57 -1.84 3.25
C ILE A 19 2.70 -2.87 2.52
N PRO A 20 1.49 -2.56 2.02
CA PRO A 20 0.67 -3.55 1.31
C PRO A 20 1.36 -4.09 0.07
N VAL A 21 2.00 -3.22 -0.74
CA VAL A 21 2.67 -3.67 -1.97
C VAL A 21 3.82 -4.61 -1.66
N ALA A 22 4.63 -4.33 -0.63
CA ALA A 22 5.69 -5.24 -0.22
C ALA A 22 5.12 -6.56 0.33
N VAL A 23 4.17 -6.50 1.26
CA VAL A 23 3.60 -7.69 1.90
C VAL A 23 2.91 -8.60 0.90
N PHE A 24 1.99 -8.06 0.09
CA PHE A 24 1.23 -8.87 -0.87
C PHE A 24 2.01 -9.17 -2.15
N GLY A 25 2.88 -8.26 -2.60
CA GLY A 25 3.73 -8.50 -3.78
C GLY A 25 4.77 -9.59 -3.51
N PHE A 26 5.56 -9.46 -2.43
CA PHE A 26 6.52 -10.50 -2.05
C PHE A 26 5.83 -11.76 -1.55
N GLY A 27 4.74 -11.63 -0.78
CA GLY A 27 3.96 -12.77 -0.32
C GLY A 27 3.36 -13.57 -1.48
N GLY A 28 2.78 -12.89 -2.46
CA GLY A 28 2.26 -13.51 -3.69
C GLY A 28 3.36 -14.18 -4.49
N ALA A 29 4.52 -13.52 -4.63
CA ALA A 29 5.67 -14.08 -5.36
C ALA A 29 6.25 -15.33 -4.68
N TYR A 30 6.30 -15.32 -3.35
CA TYR A 30 6.74 -16.46 -2.57
C TYR A 30 5.77 -17.64 -2.74
N MET A 31 4.46 -17.39 -2.71
CA MET A 31 3.44 -18.43 -2.88
C MET A 31 3.45 -19.02 -4.30
N ASP A 32 3.56 -18.18 -5.33
CA ASP A 32 3.70 -18.62 -6.72
C ASP A 32 4.93 -19.53 -6.88
N ARG A 33 6.04 -19.20 -6.22
CA ARG A 33 7.27 -20.01 -6.26
C ARG A 33 7.17 -21.35 -5.53
N ILE A 34 6.46 -21.41 -4.40
CA ILE A 34 6.29 -22.68 -3.66
C ILE A 34 5.35 -23.62 -4.40
N TRP A 35 4.24 -23.12 -4.93
CA TRP A 35 3.19 -23.95 -5.53
C TRP A 35 3.43 -24.23 -7.02
N GLY A 36 4.47 -23.63 -7.62
CA GLY A 36 4.76 -23.79 -9.04
C GLY A 36 3.66 -23.25 -9.94
N THR A 37 2.81 -22.37 -9.41
CA THR A 37 1.70 -21.79 -10.15
C THR A 37 2.19 -20.73 -11.12
N THR A 38 1.44 -20.52 -12.20
CA THR A 38 1.54 -19.30 -13.00
C THR A 38 1.36 -18.07 -12.09
N PRO A 39 1.85 -16.87 -12.48
CA PRO A 39 2.00 -15.69 -11.60
C PRO A 39 0.67 -15.05 -11.17
N ILE A 40 -0.24 -15.85 -10.64
CA ILE A 40 -1.61 -15.51 -10.26
C ILE A 40 -1.61 -14.98 -8.83
N PHE A 41 -0.80 -15.54 -7.93
CA PHE A 41 -0.74 -15.04 -6.55
C PHE A 41 -0.08 -13.67 -6.46
N ILE A 42 0.94 -13.38 -7.28
CA ILE A 42 1.49 -12.03 -7.41
C ILE A 42 0.42 -11.06 -7.91
N ILE A 43 -0.29 -11.40 -8.98
CA ILE A 43 -1.29 -10.50 -9.59
C ILE A 43 -2.43 -10.22 -8.60
N THR A 44 -2.98 -11.26 -7.98
CA THR A 44 -4.06 -11.11 -6.99
C THR A 44 -3.59 -10.38 -5.74
N GLY A 45 -2.37 -10.65 -5.27
CA GLY A 45 -1.74 -9.92 -4.18
C GLY A 45 -1.53 -8.44 -4.52
N PHE A 46 -1.09 -8.13 -5.73
CA PHE A 46 -0.94 -6.74 -6.17
C PHE A 46 -2.28 -6.01 -6.25
N VAL A 47 -3.33 -6.65 -6.77
CA VAL A 47 -4.68 -6.08 -6.79
C VAL A 47 -5.18 -5.80 -5.37
N MET A 48 -5.00 -6.75 -4.44
CA MET A 48 -5.31 -6.55 -3.02
C MET A 48 -4.51 -5.37 -2.42
N ALA A 49 -3.22 -5.28 -2.73
CA ALA A 49 -2.37 -4.18 -2.26
C ALA A 49 -2.87 -2.82 -2.75
N VAL A 50 -3.25 -2.71 -4.02
CA VAL A 50 -3.79 -1.46 -4.60
C VAL A 50 -5.09 -1.07 -3.92
N ILE A 51 -6.01 -2.02 -3.71
CA ILE A 51 -7.30 -1.75 -3.05
C ILE A 51 -7.05 -1.27 -1.61
N LEU A 52 -6.24 -2.00 -0.83
CA LEU A 52 -5.96 -1.66 0.56
C LEU A 52 -5.24 -0.31 0.68
N SER A 53 -4.27 -0.06 -0.20
CA SER A 53 -3.56 1.23 -0.26
C SER A 53 -4.54 2.36 -0.60
N GLY A 54 -5.43 2.16 -1.58
CA GLY A 54 -6.45 3.14 -1.96
C GLY A 54 -7.40 3.47 -0.82
N VAL A 55 -7.90 2.45 -0.10
CA VAL A 55 -8.74 2.65 1.09
C VAL A 55 -7.97 3.37 2.20
N GLY A 56 -6.71 3.00 2.44
CA GLY A 56 -5.86 3.64 3.44
C GLY A 56 -5.60 5.11 3.14
N VAL A 57 -5.27 5.43 1.89
CA VAL A 57 -5.07 6.81 1.42
C VAL A 57 -6.38 7.60 1.52
N TYR A 58 -7.51 7.04 1.07
CA TYR A 58 -8.82 7.70 1.15
C TYR A 58 -9.17 8.07 2.60
N ARG A 59 -9.00 7.12 3.53
CA ARG A 59 -9.23 7.38 4.97
C ARG A 59 -8.30 8.47 5.50
N LYS A 60 -7.02 8.46 5.11
CA LYS A 60 -6.04 9.45 5.57
C LYS A 60 -6.34 10.84 5.03
N VAL A 61 -6.73 10.95 3.75
CA VAL A 61 -7.12 12.23 3.14
C VAL A 61 -8.38 12.77 3.80
N ARG A 62 -9.38 11.91 4.05
CA ARG A 62 -10.62 12.32 4.73
C ARG A 62 -10.38 12.79 6.16
N GLU A 63 -9.52 12.10 6.90
CA GLU A 63 -9.10 12.51 8.25
C GLU A 63 -8.44 13.90 8.23
N ILE A 64 -7.63 14.21 7.22
CA ILE A 64 -7.01 15.54 7.09
C ILE A 64 -8.06 16.61 6.75
N SER A 65 -9.03 16.30 5.88
CA SER A 65 -10.08 17.26 5.48
C SER A 65 -11.15 17.51 6.54
N ASP A 66 -11.43 16.56 7.42
CA ASP A 66 -12.38 16.75 8.53
C ASP A 66 -11.78 17.55 9.70
N VAL A 67 -10.45 17.69 9.76
CA VAL A 67 -9.74 18.42 10.83
C VAL A 67 -9.46 19.88 10.46
N SER A 68 -9.70 20.28 9.21
CA SER A 68 -9.58 21.65 8.69
C SER A 68 -10.94 22.36 8.62
#